data_AF-A0A327PB65-F1
#
_entry.id   AF-A0A327PB65-F1
#
_cell.length_a   1.000
_cell.length_b   1.000
_cell.length_c   1.000
_cell.angle_alpha   90.00
_cell.angle_beta   90.00
_cell.angle_gamma   90.00
#
_symmetry.space_group_name_H-M   'P 1'
#
loop_
_entity.id
_entity.type
_entity.pdbx_description
1 polymer ?
#
loop_
_entity_poly.entity_id
_entity_poly.type
_entity_poly.pdbx_seq_one_letter_code
_entity_poly.pdbx_strand_id
1 'polypeptide(L)'
;MLESLITSKTRLRLLIKFFVNSKTQSHLRGLADEFGESTNAIRKELNNLTQAGFLVKESDKNKIAYKANVTHPFFSNIQDIIRKYLGLDKLLEQILERMGEVSQVILVGDLSKGIDSGKIDVVVTGDNLNESYILNLSNKIEEMIDRKVVLTLLADRMVSTGLVLFDKEVGA
;
A
#
# COMPACT_ATOMS: atom_id res chain seq x y z
N MET A 1 -1.40 3.06 -16.87
CA MET A 1 -1.96 1.75 -17.30
C MET A 1 -3.21 1.35 -16.52
N LEU A 2 -3.22 1.31 -15.17
CA LEU A 2 -4.47 1.03 -14.43
C LEU A 2 -5.50 2.17 -14.54
N GLU A 3 -5.02 3.42 -14.66
CA GLU A 3 -5.85 4.61 -14.86
C GLU A 3 -6.72 4.59 -16.14
N SER A 4 -6.34 3.81 -17.16
CA SER A 4 -7.18 3.64 -18.35
C SER A 4 -8.33 2.65 -18.14
N LEU A 5 -8.21 1.76 -17.14
CA LEU A 5 -9.29 0.86 -16.71
C LEU A 5 -10.15 1.49 -15.62
N ILE A 6 -9.52 2.21 -14.69
CA ILE A 6 -10.16 2.90 -13.57
C ILE A 6 -10.06 4.41 -13.83
N THR A 7 -11.00 4.91 -14.63
CA THR A 7 -11.02 6.31 -15.10
C THR A 7 -11.26 7.33 -13.98
N SER A 8 -11.91 6.92 -12.90
CA SER A 8 -12.14 7.76 -11.72
C SER A 8 -10.89 7.80 -10.84
N LYS A 9 -10.18 8.94 -10.84
CA LYS A 9 -9.02 9.19 -9.97
C LYS A 9 -9.38 9.01 -8.49
N THR A 10 -10.57 9.47 -8.09
CA THR A 10 -11.11 9.29 -6.74
C THR A 10 -11.24 7.82 -6.38
N ARG A 11 -11.80 7.00 -7.29
CA ARG A 11 -11.95 5.56 -7.07
C ARG A 11 -10.59 4.89 -6.91
N LEU A 12 -9.63 5.22 -7.77
CA LEU A 12 -8.29 4.66 -7.68
C LEU A 12 -7.62 5.00 -6.34
N ARG A 13 -7.73 6.25 -5.87
CA ARG A 13 -7.21 6.64 -4.54
C ARG A 13 -7.90 5.91 -3.40
N LEU A 14 -9.22 5.72 -3.46
CA LEU A 14 -9.95 4.92 -2.48
C LEU A 14 -9.50 3.45 -2.48
N LEU A 15 -9.29 2.85 -3.66
CA LEU A 15 -8.79 1.48 -3.76
C LEU A 15 -7.39 1.36 -3.16
N ILE A 16 -6.48 2.28 -3.45
CA ILE A 16 -5.15 2.33 -2.83
C ILE A 16 -5.29 2.44 -1.30
N LYS A 17 -6.12 3.38 -0.82
CA LYS A 17 -6.34 3.63 0.61
C LYS A 17 -6.74 2.38 1.40
N PHE A 18 -7.68 1.63 0.86
CA PHE A 18 -8.29 0.50 1.56
C PHE A 18 -7.65 -0.86 1.26
N PHE A 19 -7.05 -1.05 0.08
CA PHE A 19 -6.53 -2.36 -0.34
C PHE A 19 -5.02 -2.53 -0.14
N VAL A 20 -4.25 -1.44 -0.01
CA VAL A 20 -2.85 -1.55 0.45
C VAL A 20 -2.80 -2.04 1.88
N ASN A 21 -3.59 -1.41 2.75
CA ASN A 21 -3.72 -1.79 4.15
C ASN A 21 -5.19 -2.04 4.49
N SER A 22 -5.57 -3.31 4.58
CA SER A 22 -6.96 -3.72 4.85
C SER A 22 -7.44 -3.39 6.26
N LYS A 23 -6.53 -3.05 7.18
CA LYS A 23 -6.86 -2.55 8.52
C LYS A 23 -7.26 -1.07 8.52
N THR A 24 -7.05 -0.35 7.41
CA THR A 24 -7.43 1.06 7.28
C THR A 24 -8.92 1.24 7.43
N GLN A 25 -9.29 2.15 8.33
CA GLN A 25 -10.64 2.67 8.48
C GLN A 25 -10.62 4.17 8.21
N SER A 26 -11.60 4.68 7.47
CA SER A 26 -11.65 6.11 7.15
C SER A 26 -13.07 6.62 7.04
N HIS A 27 -13.27 7.88 7.44
CA HIS A 27 -14.55 8.56 7.37
C HIS A 27 -14.63 9.46 6.14
N LEU A 28 -15.85 9.71 5.65
CA LEU A 28 -16.10 10.52 4.45
C LEU A 28 -15.39 11.88 4.46
N ARG A 29 -15.45 12.62 5.58
CA ARG A 29 -14.82 13.95 5.67
C ARG A 29 -13.30 13.86 5.65
N GLY A 30 -12.71 12.94 6.43
CA GLY A 30 -11.27 12.72 6.43
C GLY A 30 -10.73 12.35 5.05
N LEU A 31 -11.45 11.54 4.29
CA LEU A 31 -11.10 11.21 2.91
C LEU A 31 -11.19 12.42 1.96
N ALA A 32 -12.20 13.28 2.13
CA ALA A 32 -12.34 14.50 1.33
C ALA A 32 -11.18 15.46 1.59
N ASP A 33 -10.81 15.64 2.85
CA ASP A 33 -9.68 16.49 3.26
C ASP A 33 -8.35 15.91 2.78
N GLU A 34 -8.11 14.60 2.99
CA GLU A 34 -6.89 13.90 2.56
C GLU A 34 -6.69 13.93 1.05
N PHE A 35 -7.77 13.79 0.28
CA PHE A 35 -7.71 13.72 -1.18
C PHE A 35 -7.86 15.07 -1.88
N GLY A 36 -8.09 16.15 -1.13
CA GLY A 36 -8.34 17.49 -1.68
C GLY A 36 -9.55 17.53 -2.60
N GLU A 37 -10.58 16.73 -2.34
CA GLU A 37 -11.76 16.59 -3.19
C GLU A 37 -13.05 16.93 -2.46
N SER A 38 -14.09 17.29 -3.22
CA SER A 38 -15.40 17.56 -2.63
C SER A 38 -15.96 16.31 -1.93
N THR A 39 -16.62 16.52 -0.79
CA THR A 39 -17.33 15.47 -0.06
C THR A 39 -18.33 14.70 -0.96
N ASN A 40 -18.93 15.37 -1.95
CA ASN A 40 -19.87 14.72 -2.87
C ASN A 40 -19.19 13.73 -3.82
N ALA A 41 -18.00 14.08 -4.35
CA ALA A 41 -17.21 13.19 -5.21
C ALA A 41 -16.79 11.92 -4.44
N ILE A 42 -16.24 12.09 -3.24
CA ILE A 42 -15.88 10.97 -2.37
C ILE A 42 -17.11 10.12 -2.02
N ARG A 43 -18.22 10.75 -1.64
CA ARG A 43 -19.46 10.03 -1.28
C ARG A 43 -19.97 9.17 -2.43
N LYS A 44 -19.93 9.68 -3.66
CA LYS A 44 -20.37 8.95 -4.85
C LYS A 44 -19.57 7.66 -5.02
N GLU A 45 -18.24 7.74 -4.98
CA GLU A 45 -17.40 6.55 -5.15
C GLU A 45 -17.44 5.60 -3.95
N LEU A 46 -17.50 6.11 -2.73
CA LEU A 46 -17.72 5.27 -1.54
C LEU A 46 -19.02 4.49 -1.62
N ASN A 47 -20.11 5.14 -2.08
CA ASN A 47 -21.38 4.46 -2.29
C ASN A 47 -21.28 3.40 -3.38
N ASN A 48 -20.65 3.69 -4.52
CA ASN A 48 -20.43 2.72 -5.59
C ASN A 48 -19.66 1.49 -5.08
N LEU A 49 -18.55 1.70 -4.37
CA LEU A 49 -17.72 0.62 -3.85
C LEU A 49 -18.41 -0.18 -2.74
N THR A 50 -19.26 0.47 -1.93
CA THR A 50 -20.07 -0.22 -0.92
C THR A 50 -21.17 -1.06 -1.57
N GLN A 51 -21.88 -0.52 -2.56
CA GLN A 51 -22.95 -1.22 -3.28
C GLN A 51 -22.41 -2.43 -4.04
N ALA A 52 -21.19 -2.33 -4.58
CA ALA A 52 -20.49 -3.43 -5.21
C ALA A 52 -19.89 -4.44 -4.22
N GLY A 53 -19.97 -4.19 -2.91
CA GLY A 53 -19.47 -5.10 -1.88
C GLY A 53 -17.96 -5.05 -1.62
N PHE A 54 -17.22 -4.14 -2.27
CA PHE A 54 -15.78 -3.96 -2.08
C PHE A 54 -15.44 -3.27 -0.76
N LEU A 55 -16.31 -2.39 -0.29
CA LEU A 55 -16.20 -1.73 1.01
C LEU A 55 -17.40 -2.10 1.89
N VAL A 56 -17.19 -2.13 3.20
CA VAL A 56 -18.26 -2.19 4.19
C VAL A 56 -18.32 -0.88 4.98
N LYS A 57 -19.54 -0.50 5.38
CA LYS A 57 -19.81 0.65 6.25
C LYS A 57 -19.98 0.14 7.68
N GLU A 58 -19.24 0.73 8.62
CA GLU A 58 -19.40 0.47 10.05
C GLU A 58 -19.85 1.75 10.75
N SER A 59 -20.86 1.65 11.60
CA SER A 59 -21.32 2.76 12.43
C SER A 59 -20.65 2.67 13.79
N ASP A 60 -19.80 3.64 14.11
CA ASP A 60 -19.21 3.83 15.44
C ASP A 60 -19.67 5.17 16.01
N LYS A 61 -20.46 5.15 17.10
CA LYS A 61 -20.89 6.33 17.87
C LYS A 61 -21.36 7.51 16.99
N ASN A 62 -22.29 7.25 16.07
CA ASN A 62 -22.85 8.21 15.10
C ASN A 62 -21.90 8.66 13.97
N LYS A 63 -20.74 8.01 13.81
CA LYS A 63 -19.84 8.21 12.68
C LYS A 63 -19.82 6.97 11.80
N ILE A 64 -19.99 7.17 10.49
CA ILE A 64 -19.85 6.10 9.50
C ILE A 64 -18.39 6.01 9.08
N ALA A 65 -17.75 4.89 9.40
CA ALA A 65 -16.45 4.50 8.89
C ALA A 65 -16.60 3.55 7.68
N TYR A 66 -15.62 3.58 6.80
CA TYR A 66 -15.51 2.68 5.66
C TYR A 66 -14.24 1.85 5.82
N LYS A 67 -14.30 0.57 5.44
CA LYS A 67 -13.14 -0.32 5.38
C LYS A 67 -13.26 -1.30 4.21
N ALA A 68 -12.14 -1.88 3.80
CA ALA A 68 -12.13 -2.95 2.80
C ALA A 68 -12.93 -4.17 3.29
N ASN A 69 -13.69 -4.76 2.39
CA ASN A 69 -14.37 -6.01 2.65
C ASN A 69 -13.42 -7.19 2.38
N VAL A 70 -12.69 -7.63 3.40
CA VAL A 70 -11.71 -8.73 3.28
C VAL A 70 -12.35 -10.10 2.99
N THR A 71 -13.66 -10.25 3.20
CA THR A 71 -14.38 -11.49 2.89
C THR A 71 -14.93 -11.51 1.46
N HIS A 72 -14.75 -10.43 0.70
CA HIS A 72 -15.22 -10.35 -0.67
C HIS A 72 -14.41 -11.30 -1.59
N PRO A 73 -15.04 -12.05 -2.51
CA PRO A 73 -14.33 -13.03 -3.35
C PRO A 73 -13.17 -12.44 -4.18
N PHE A 74 -13.29 -11.19 -4.61
CA PHE A 74 -12.27 -10.49 -5.39
C PHE A 74 -11.31 -9.64 -4.54
N PHE A 75 -11.35 -9.76 -3.20
CA PHE A 75 -10.52 -8.91 -2.33
C PHE A 75 -9.03 -9.07 -2.65
N SER A 76 -8.52 -10.31 -2.69
CA SER A 76 -7.12 -10.60 -3.01
C SER A 76 -6.75 -10.13 -4.41
N ASN A 77 -7.60 -10.37 -5.42
CA ASN A 77 -7.31 -9.93 -6.79
C ASN A 77 -7.17 -8.41 -6.90
N ILE A 78 -8.02 -7.65 -6.21
CA ILE A 78 -7.92 -6.18 -6.21
C ILE A 78 -6.66 -5.75 -5.47
N GLN A 79 -6.37 -6.37 -4.32
CA GLN A 79 -5.15 -6.10 -3.57
C GLN A 79 -3.90 -6.34 -4.44
N ASP A 80 -3.86 -7.45 -5.19
CA ASP A 80 -2.77 -7.77 -6.10
C ASP A 80 -2.65 -6.75 -7.24
N ILE A 81 -3.76 -6.35 -7.85
CA ILE A 81 -3.77 -5.30 -8.89
C ILE A 81 -3.21 -3.99 -8.34
N ILE A 82 -3.60 -3.61 -7.13
CA ILE A 82 -3.12 -2.39 -6.49
C ILE A 82 -1.63 -2.50 -6.14
N ARG A 83 -1.17 -3.62 -5.59
CA ARG A 83 0.26 -3.86 -5.31
C ARG A 83 1.11 -3.78 -6.57
N LYS A 84 0.65 -4.38 -7.68
CA LYS A 84 1.31 -4.32 -8.99
C LYS A 84 1.33 -2.91 -9.57
N TYR A 85 0.21 -2.18 -9.46
CA TYR A 85 0.13 -0.79 -9.92
C TYR A 85 1.10 0.12 -9.16
N LEU A 86 1.27 -0.12 -7.86
CA LEU A 86 2.20 0.63 -7.02
C LEU A 86 3.66 0.16 -7.19
N GLY A 87 3.92 -0.91 -7.92
CA GLY A 87 5.26 -1.46 -8.12
C GLY A 87 5.82 -2.22 -6.91
N LEU A 88 4.99 -2.56 -5.92
CA LEU A 88 5.42 -3.22 -4.68
C LEU A 88 5.97 -4.63 -4.93
N ASP A 89 5.38 -5.38 -5.85
CA ASP A 89 5.83 -6.74 -6.18
C ASP A 89 7.23 -6.71 -6.81
N LYS A 90 7.47 -5.82 -7.77
CA LYS A 90 8.78 -5.64 -8.42
C LYS A 90 9.85 -5.17 -7.42
N LEU A 91 9.48 -4.23 -6.54
CA LEU A 91 10.36 -3.78 -5.47
C LEU A 91 10.76 -4.97 -4.58
N LEU A 92 9.78 -5.77 -4.14
CA LEU A 92 10.04 -6.90 -3.26
C LEU A 92 10.92 -7.96 -3.94
N GLU A 93 10.64 -8.30 -5.20
CA GLU A 93 11.45 -9.21 -6.00
C GLU A 93 12.91 -8.74 -6.09
N GLN A 94 13.13 -7.46 -6.43
CA GLN A 94 14.49 -6.91 -6.53
C GLN A 94 15.23 -6.88 -5.20
N ILE A 95 14.53 -6.67 -4.08
CA ILE A 95 15.09 -6.76 -2.73
C ILE A 95 15.51 -8.19 -2.41
N LEU A 96 14.61 -9.16 -2.59
CA LEU A 96 14.85 -10.56 -2.22
C LEU A 96 15.89 -11.25 -3.09
N GLU A 97 15.92 -10.98 -4.40
CA GLU A 97 16.90 -11.58 -5.32
C GLU A 97 18.33 -11.10 -5.07
N ARG A 98 18.49 -9.87 -4.56
CA ARG A 98 19.76 -9.15 -4.66
C ARG A 98 20.39 -8.69 -3.34
N MET A 99 19.65 -8.71 -2.24
CA MET A 99 20.15 -8.21 -0.94
C MET A 99 20.74 -9.30 -0.03
N GLY A 100 20.65 -10.59 -0.38
CA GLY A 100 21.18 -11.69 0.45
C GLY A 100 20.14 -12.23 1.43
N GLU A 101 20.53 -12.51 2.68
CA GLU A 101 19.67 -13.08 3.72
C GLU A 101 18.75 -12.01 4.34
N VAL A 102 17.74 -11.60 3.58
CA VAL A 102 16.68 -10.69 4.05
C VAL A 102 15.78 -11.44 5.04
N SER A 103 15.63 -10.87 6.23
CA SER A 103 14.74 -11.38 7.28
C SER A 103 13.34 -10.78 7.20
N GLN A 104 13.23 -9.49 6.88
CA GLN A 104 11.95 -8.77 6.84
C GLN A 104 11.99 -7.58 5.87
N VAL A 105 10.88 -7.35 5.17
CA VAL A 105 10.64 -6.15 4.36
C VAL A 105 9.32 -5.52 4.80
N ILE A 106 9.38 -4.27 5.26
CA ILE A 106 8.23 -3.53 5.79
C ILE A 106 8.04 -2.27 4.97
N LEU A 107 6.84 -2.09 4.40
CA LEU A 107 6.41 -0.83 3.84
C LEU A 107 6.03 0.13 4.98
N VAL A 108 6.65 1.30 5.00
CA VAL A 108 6.40 2.38 5.97
C VAL A 108 5.96 3.65 5.25
N GLY A 109 5.87 4.78 5.97
CA GLY A 109 5.51 6.06 5.39
C GLY A 109 4.05 6.14 4.91
N ASP A 110 3.81 7.02 3.96
CA ASP A 110 2.47 7.35 3.46
C ASP A 110 1.77 6.15 2.84
N LEU A 111 2.49 5.36 2.04
CA LEU A 111 1.90 4.25 1.31
C LEU A 111 1.44 3.13 2.25
N SER A 112 2.12 2.91 3.38
CA SER A 112 1.66 1.98 4.43
C SER A 112 0.31 2.37 5.06
N LYS A 113 -0.03 3.66 4.99
CA LYS A 113 -1.32 4.25 5.42
C LYS A 113 -2.31 4.41 4.26
N GLY A 114 -1.97 3.87 3.10
CA GLY A 114 -2.77 3.94 1.88
C GLY A 114 -2.80 5.32 1.21
N ILE A 115 -1.83 6.19 1.51
CA ILE A 115 -1.67 7.49 0.86
C ILE A 115 -0.64 7.35 -0.26
N ASP A 116 -1.06 7.61 -1.49
CA ASP A 116 -0.14 7.61 -2.63
C ASP A 116 0.51 8.99 -2.81
N SER A 117 1.70 9.18 -2.22
CA SER A 117 2.51 10.40 -2.39
C SER A 117 3.54 10.30 -3.51
N GLY A 118 3.52 9.23 -4.32
CA GLY A 118 4.53 8.96 -5.35
C GLY A 118 5.87 8.44 -4.79
N LYS A 119 5.92 8.16 -3.48
CA LYS A 119 7.10 7.66 -2.77
C LYS A 119 6.79 6.30 -2.12
N ILE A 120 7.77 5.41 -2.15
CA ILE A 120 7.75 4.11 -1.48
C ILE A 120 8.87 4.10 -0.44
N ASP A 121 8.49 4.11 0.84
CA ASP A 121 9.40 4.02 1.96
C ASP A 121 9.43 2.58 2.50
N VAL A 122 10.59 1.94 2.51
CA VAL A 122 10.72 0.53 2.87
C VAL A 122 11.86 0.35 3.86
N VAL A 123 11.58 -0.39 4.92
CA VAL A 123 12.58 -0.87 5.87
C VAL A 123 12.91 -2.31 5.52
N VAL A 124 14.20 -2.59 5.33
CA VAL A 124 14.73 -3.94 5.11
C VAL A 124 15.59 -4.33 6.30
N THR A 125 15.35 -5.53 6.82
CA THR A 125 16.16 -6.13 7.90
C THR A 125 16.72 -7.46 7.43
N GLY A 126 17.93 -7.78 7.84
CA GLY A 126 18.65 -8.98 7.40
C GLY A 126 20.11 -8.96 7.81
N ASP A 127 20.73 -10.13 7.77
CA ASP A 127 22.14 -10.29 8.11
C ASP A 127 23.02 -9.99 6.89
N ASN A 128 24.16 -9.32 7.12
CA ASN A 128 25.19 -9.06 6.11
C ASN A 128 24.67 -8.32 4.84
N LEU A 129 23.73 -7.38 5.00
CA LEU A 129 23.21 -6.57 3.91
C LEU A 129 24.32 -5.68 3.31
N ASN A 130 24.52 -5.75 1.99
CA ASN A 130 25.54 -4.96 1.31
C ASN A 130 25.04 -3.52 1.04
N GLU A 131 25.36 -2.58 1.92
CA GLU A 131 24.92 -1.17 1.82
C GLU A 131 25.24 -0.52 0.46
N SER A 132 26.45 -0.76 -0.09
CA SER A 132 26.87 -0.20 -1.38
C SER A 132 26.07 -0.73 -2.56
N TYR A 133 25.60 -1.97 -2.48
CA TYR A 133 24.71 -2.56 -3.47
C TYR A 133 23.30 -1.94 -3.41
N ILE A 134 22.86 -1.57 -2.21
CA ILE A 134 21.50 -1.14 -1.93
C ILE A 134 21.24 0.28 -2.44
N LEU A 135 22.23 1.17 -2.35
CA LEU A 135 22.16 2.49 -2.96
C LEU A 135 21.96 2.39 -4.49
N ASN A 136 22.66 1.47 -5.15
CA ASN A 136 22.48 1.22 -6.59
C ASN A 136 21.13 0.56 -6.89
N LEU A 137 20.66 -0.32 -6.00
CA LEU A 137 19.37 -0.98 -6.14
C LEU A 137 18.23 0.03 -6.09
N SER A 138 18.28 1.02 -5.19
CA SER A 138 17.27 2.06 -5.08
C SER A 138 17.08 2.79 -6.41
N ASN A 139 18.16 3.31 -6.99
CA ASN A 139 18.11 4.01 -8.29
C ASN A 139 17.55 3.12 -9.41
N LYS A 140 17.99 1.86 -9.46
CA LYS A 140 17.50 0.91 -10.47
C LYS A 140 16.01 0.62 -10.32
N ILE A 141 15.52 0.47 -9.08
CA ILE A 141 14.10 0.25 -8.84
C ILE A 141 13.30 1.51 -9.22
N GLU A 142 13.77 2.70 -8.84
CA GLU A 142 13.12 3.97 -9.19
C GLU A 142 12.86 4.08 -10.71
N GLU A 143 13.87 3.74 -11.54
CA GLU A 143 13.74 3.70 -13.00
C GLU A 143 12.72 2.66 -13.49
N MET A 144 12.57 1.54 -12.77
CA MET A 144 11.67 0.44 -13.15
C MET A 144 10.20 0.66 -12.79
N ILE A 145 9.93 1.43 -11.74
CA ILE A 145 8.57 1.62 -11.20
C ILE A 145 8.06 3.07 -11.28
N ASP A 146 8.87 3.99 -11.79
CA ASP A 146 8.54 5.42 -11.97
C ASP A 146 8.04 6.08 -10.66
N ARG A 147 8.66 5.70 -9.55
CA ARG A 147 8.34 6.19 -8.20
C ARG A 147 9.63 6.33 -7.41
N LYS A 148 9.68 7.32 -6.52
CA LYS A 148 10.81 7.48 -5.61
C LYS A 148 10.82 6.35 -4.60
N VAL A 149 11.96 5.70 -4.41
CA VAL A 149 12.14 4.58 -3.49
C VAL A 149 13.16 4.99 -2.44
N VAL A 150 12.79 4.85 -1.17
CA VAL A 150 13.69 5.08 -0.05
C VAL A 150 13.81 3.80 0.75
N LEU A 151 15.01 3.22 0.72
CA LEU A 151 15.35 2.01 1.44
C LEU A 151 16.09 2.39 2.73
N THR A 152 15.60 1.90 3.87
CA THR A 152 16.26 2.02 5.18
C THR A 152 16.66 0.64 5.65
N LEU A 153 17.91 0.49 6.07
CA LEU A 153 18.46 -0.79 6.52
C LEU A 153 18.56 -0.80 8.03
N LEU A 154 18.09 -1.88 8.65
CA LEU A 154 18.26 -2.12 10.07
C LEU A 154 18.85 -3.52 10.28
N ALA A 155 19.75 -3.65 11.25
CA ALA A 155 20.25 -4.94 11.68
C ALA A 155 19.15 -5.74 12.40
N ASP A 156 18.43 -5.08 13.31
CA ASP A 156 17.40 -5.70 14.13
C ASP A 156 16.02 -5.62 13.49
N ARG A 157 15.23 -6.67 13.70
CA ARG A 157 13.83 -6.74 13.25
C ARG A 157 13.00 -5.67 13.93
N MET A 158 12.08 -5.08 13.17
CA MET A 158 11.24 -4.02 13.66
C MET A 158 9.88 -4.58 14.08
N VAL A 159 9.48 -4.35 15.34
CA VAL A 159 8.11 -4.61 15.80
C VAL A 159 7.23 -3.48 15.25
N SER A 160 6.82 -3.61 13.99
CA SER A 160 6.38 -2.47 13.19
C SER A 160 4.86 -2.19 13.24
N THR A 161 4.52 -0.91 13.07
CA THR A 161 3.19 -0.36 12.74
C THR A 161 2.94 -0.21 11.22
N GLY A 162 3.91 -0.62 10.39
CA GLY A 162 3.84 -0.60 8.92
C GLY A 162 3.23 -1.86 8.32
N LEU A 163 3.17 -1.93 6.99
CA LEU A 163 2.65 -3.09 6.27
C LEU A 163 3.80 -4.04 5.95
N VAL A 164 3.78 -5.24 6.54
CA VAL A 164 4.75 -6.30 6.24
C VAL A 164 4.54 -6.78 4.80
N LEU A 165 5.57 -6.61 3.96
CA LEU A 165 5.59 -7.11 2.59
C LEU A 165 6.20 -8.52 2.52
N PHE A 166 7.18 -8.79 3.37
CA PHE A 166 7.84 -10.09 3.51
C PHE A 166 8.36 -10.28 4.92
N ASP A 167 8.27 -11.51 5.43
CA ASP A 167 8.81 -11.89 6.73
C ASP A 167 9.19 -13.38 6.71
N LYS A 168 10.47 -13.67 6.94
CA LYS A 168 11.05 -15.02 6.89
C LYS A 168 10.52 -15.95 7.99
N GLU A 169 10.14 -15.41 9.15
CA GLU A 169 9.68 -16.21 10.30
C GLU A 169 8.16 -16.45 10.31
N VAL A 170 7.40 -15.59 9.64
CA VAL A 170 5.94 -15.75 9.58
C VAL A 170 5.54 -16.77 8.51
N GLY A 171 6.42 -17.06 7.55
CA GLY A 171 6.16 -18.01 6.46
C GLY A 171 5.10 -17.47 5.49
N ALA A 172 5.41 -17.54 4.20
CA ALA A 172 4.41 -17.59 3.15
C ALA A 172 4.30 -19.05 2.68
#